data_AF-A0A7V8G9T7-F1
#
_entry.id   AF-A0A7V8G9T7-F1
#
_cell.length_a   1.000
_cell.length_b   1.000
_cell.length_c   1.000
_cell.angle_alpha   90.00
_cell.angle_beta   90.00
_cell.angle_gamma   90.00
#
_symmetry.space_group_name_H-M   'P 1'
#
loop_
_entity.id
_entity.type
_entity.pdbx_description
1 polymer ?
#
loop_
_entity_poly.entity_id
_entity_poly.type
_entity_poly.pdbx_seq_one_letter_code
_entity_poly.pdbx_strand_id
1 'polypeptide(L)'
;MSVNQGQDQLQGRLFSYGDTQRYRLGINHTQLPVNRPHATTAQNYGRDGAMRGDGNGGRGPNYEPNSFSDAPKQSNEPVYAPLQIHGWTGSHQWQQHPEDTDFAQAGDLYRLMDEAAKERLIQSIAGGLGAVTRQDIIDRSVSYFRQADADYGARLEKAIQAVQAKIRGDDTSVQIGKPAHDASRS
;
A
#
# COMPACT_ATOMS: atom_id res chain seq x y z
N MET A 1 16.04 -16.28 11.57
CA MET A 1 14.63 -16.57 11.27
C MET A 1 14.18 -15.46 10.34
N SER A 2 14.15 -15.71 9.05
CA SER A 2 13.76 -14.70 8.07
C SER A 2 12.24 -14.66 8.04
N VAL A 3 11.65 -13.82 8.90
CA VAL A 3 10.27 -13.39 8.73
C VAL A 3 10.28 -12.47 7.52
N ASN A 4 9.73 -12.95 6.41
CA ASN A 4 9.68 -12.19 5.16
C ASN A 4 8.73 -11.01 5.37
N GLN A 5 9.15 -9.77 5.08
CA GLN A 5 8.44 -8.52 5.46
C GLN A 5 6.95 -8.50 5.03
N GLY A 6 6.60 -9.20 3.94
CA GLY A 6 5.23 -9.32 3.46
C GLY A 6 4.31 -10.18 4.33
N GLN A 7 4.84 -11.09 5.14
CA GLN A 7 4.04 -12.04 5.93
C GLN A 7 3.39 -11.38 7.14
N ASP A 8 4.08 -10.49 7.85
CA ASP A 8 3.49 -9.81 9.02
C ASP A 8 2.40 -8.81 8.59
N GLN A 9 2.62 -8.12 7.46
CA GLN A 9 1.59 -7.26 6.86
C GLN A 9 0.37 -8.07 6.43
N LEU A 10 0.56 -9.27 5.88
CA LEU A 10 -0.54 -10.17 5.53
C LEU A 10 -1.30 -10.64 6.78
N GLN A 11 -0.60 -11.07 7.82
CA GLN A 11 -1.21 -11.53 9.08
C GLN A 11 -2.05 -10.42 9.75
N GLY A 12 -1.53 -9.19 9.80
CA GLY A 12 -2.30 -8.06 10.31
C GLY A 12 -3.59 -7.82 9.53
N ARG A 13 -3.52 -7.88 8.20
CA ARG A 13 -4.69 -7.68 7.32
C ARG A 13 -5.76 -8.76 7.46
N LEU A 14 -5.37 -10.01 7.73
CA LEU A 14 -6.32 -11.10 7.98
C LEU A 14 -7.28 -10.78 9.14
N PHE A 15 -6.79 -10.08 10.16
CA PHE A 15 -7.62 -9.60 11.26
C PHE A 15 -8.37 -8.30 10.89
N SER A 16 -7.63 -7.27 10.43
CA SER A 16 -8.18 -5.92 10.28
C SER A 16 -9.39 -5.84 9.35
N TYR A 17 -9.42 -6.61 8.25
CA TYR A 17 -10.55 -6.57 7.33
C TYR A 17 -11.84 -7.11 7.96
N GLY A 18 -11.76 -8.23 8.68
CA GLY A 18 -12.94 -8.81 9.32
C GLY A 18 -13.50 -7.88 10.40
N ASP A 19 -12.63 -7.24 11.18
CA ASP A 19 -13.04 -6.29 12.21
C ASP A 19 -13.73 -5.05 11.63
N THR A 20 -13.10 -4.37 10.67
CA THR A 20 -13.67 -3.15 10.07
C THR A 20 -14.98 -3.41 9.31
N GLN A 21 -15.12 -4.58 8.68
CA GLN A 21 -16.34 -4.96 7.98
C GLN A 21 -17.51 -5.14 8.96
N ARG A 22 -17.29 -5.73 10.14
CA ARG A 22 -18.34 -5.86 11.16
C ARG A 22 -18.80 -4.50 11.67
N TYR A 23 -17.88 -3.56 11.90
CA TYR A 23 -18.24 -2.21 12.32
C TYR A 23 -19.01 -1.46 11.22
N ARG A 24 -18.48 -1.44 10.00
CA ARG A 24 -18.99 -0.62 8.90
C ARG A 24 -20.27 -1.16 8.27
N LEU A 25 -20.40 -2.48 8.13
CA LEU A 25 -21.50 -3.14 7.42
C LEU A 25 -22.43 -3.93 8.37
N GLY A 26 -22.01 -4.14 9.61
CA GLY A 26 -22.73 -4.94 10.59
C GLY A 26 -22.25 -6.40 10.65
N ILE A 27 -22.66 -7.08 11.72
CA ILE A 27 -22.25 -8.47 11.99
C ILE A 27 -22.72 -9.46 10.91
N ASN A 28 -23.88 -9.19 10.29
CA ASN A 28 -24.46 -10.02 9.22
C ASN A 28 -24.03 -9.60 7.80
N HIS A 29 -22.95 -8.83 7.65
CA HIS A 29 -22.48 -8.32 6.35
C HIS A 29 -22.22 -9.40 5.28
N THR A 30 -21.94 -10.64 5.69
CA THR A 30 -21.76 -11.79 4.78
C THR A 30 -23.06 -12.23 4.10
N GLN A 31 -24.23 -11.77 4.57
CA GLN A 31 -25.54 -12.09 3.98
C GLN A 31 -25.94 -11.13 2.84
N LEU A 32 -25.23 -10.00 2.72
CA LEU A 32 -25.47 -9.04 1.64
C LEU A 32 -25.33 -9.72 0.27
N PRO A 33 -26.20 -9.42 -0.73
CA PRO A 33 -26.18 -10.09 -2.03
C PRO A 33 -24.83 -10.15 -2.72
N VAL A 34 -23.99 -9.13 -2.55
CA VAL A 34 -22.64 -9.07 -3.14
C VAL A 34 -21.58 -9.84 -2.34
N ASN A 35 -21.81 -10.07 -1.05
CA ASN A 35 -20.83 -10.72 -0.16
C ASN A 35 -21.14 -12.21 0.08
N ARG A 36 -22.36 -12.65 -0.24
CA ARG A 36 -22.79 -14.03 0.01
C ARG A 36 -22.07 -15.01 -0.91
N PRO A 37 -21.73 -16.22 -0.45
CA PRO A 37 -21.21 -17.27 -1.32
C PRO A 37 -22.27 -17.67 -2.36
N HIS A 38 -21.83 -17.93 -3.60
CA HIS A 38 -22.71 -18.34 -4.70
C HIS A 38 -22.65 -19.84 -5.00
N ALA A 39 -21.51 -20.47 -4.78
CA ALA A 39 -21.28 -21.89 -5.07
C ALA A 39 -21.75 -22.84 -3.95
N THR A 40 -22.14 -22.30 -2.80
CA THR A 40 -22.57 -23.06 -1.63
C THR A 40 -23.43 -22.21 -0.71
N THR A 41 -24.17 -22.87 0.17
CA THR A 41 -24.86 -22.24 1.29
C THR A 41 -23.98 -22.29 2.52
N ALA A 42 -23.92 -21.19 3.29
CA ALA A 42 -23.16 -21.17 4.53
C ALA A 42 -23.82 -22.08 5.59
N GLN A 43 -23.15 -23.18 5.94
CA GLN A 43 -23.56 -24.11 7.00
C GLN A 43 -22.78 -23.78 8.27
N ASN A 44 -23.30 -22.85 9.08
CA ASN A 44 -22.66 -22.40 10.32
C ASN A 44 -23.69 -22.16 11.43
N TYR A 45 -23.18 -21.89 12.63
CA TYR A 45 -24.00 -21.66 13.83
C TYR A 45 -24.15 -20.17 14.19
N GLY A 46 -23.79 -19.25 13.30
CA GLY A 46 -24.00 -17.83 13.52
C GLY A 46 -25.49 -17.51 13.65
N ARG A 47 -25.91 -16.95 14.78
CA ARG A 47 -27.29 -16.54 15.07
C ARG A 47 -27.38 -15.05 15.36
N ASP A 48 -28.57 -14.50 15.16
CA ASP A 48 -28.97 -13.15 15.51
C ASP A 48 -28.09 -12.07 14.89
N GLY A 49 -27.85 -10.98 15.62
CA GLY A 49 -27.17 -9.79 15.13
C GLY A 49 -28.10 -8.81 14.42
N ALA A 50 -27.68 -7.55 14.35
CA ALA A 50 -28.44 -6.52 13.65
C ALA A 50 -28.73 -6.92 12.20
N MET A 51 -29.94 -6.62 11.73
CA MET A 51 -30.38 -6.84 10.36
C MET A 51 -30.28 -8.30 9.87
N ARG A 52 -30.58 -9.27 10.74
CA ARG A 52 -30.61 -10.69 10.36
C ARG A 52 -31.80 -11.00 9.45
N GLY A 53 -31.54 -11.47 8.22
CA GLY A 53 -32.58 -11.59 7.17
C GLY A 53 -32.72 -12.97 6.49
N ASP A 54 -31.99 -13.99 6.92
CA ASP A 54 -31.88 -15.30 6.25
C ASP A 54 -32.70 -16.43 6.91
N GLY A 55 -33.64 -16.10 7.81
CA GLY A 55 -34.38 -17.09 8.61
C GLY A 55 -33.64 -17.57 9.87
N ASN A 56 -32.42 -17.09 10.10
CA ASN A 56 -31.66 -17.24 11.34
C ASN A 56 -31.48 -18.69 11.81
N GLY A 57 -31.43 -19.66 10.89
CA GLY A 57 -31.29 -21.10 11.20
C GLY A 57 -32.49 -21.75 11.92
N GLY A 58 -33.64 -21.06 12.02
CA GLY A 58 -34.88 -21.59 12.61
C GLY A 58 -34.72 -22.14 14.04
N ARG A 59 -35.47 -23.20 14.36
CA ARG A 59 -35.44 -23.87 15.68
C ARG A 59 -34.38 -24.98 15.80
N GLY A 60 -33.54 -25.16 14.78
CA GLY A 60 -32.47 -26.15 14.81
C GLY A 60 -31.38 -25.82 15.85
N PRO A 61 -30.50 -26.77 16.17
CA PRO A 61 -29.40 -26.55 17.11
C PRO A 61 -28.50 -25.37 16.68
N ASN A 62 -27.95 -24.67 17.67
CA ASN A 62 -27.07 -23.51 17.49
C ASN A 62 -25.66 -23.75 18.08
N TYR A 63 -25.26 -25.02 18.22
CA TYR A 63 -24.01 -25.44 18.85
C TYR A 63 -23.44 -26.69 18.18
N GLU A 64 -22.15 -26.93 18.36
CA GLU A 64 -21.43 -28.14 17.94
C GLU A 64 -20.41 -28.53 19.04
N PRO A 65 -20.21 -29.82 19.35
CA PRO A 65 -20.85 -31.00 18.74
C PRO A 65 -22.32 -31.20 19.12
N ASN A 66 -23.12 -31.78 18.23
CA ASN A 66 -24.50 -32.21 18.49
C ASN A 66 -24.87 -33.52 17.77
N SER A 67 -25.99 -34.14 18.13
CA SER A 67 -26.46 -35.43 17.57
C SER A 67 -27.50 -35.31 16.45
N PHE A 68 -27.76 -34.11 15.93
CA PHE A 68 -28.72 -33.90 14.84
C PHE A 68 -28.05 -34.12 13.49
N SER A 69 -28.66 -34.96 12.63
CA SER A 69 -28.12 -35.31 11.31
C SER A 69 -28.04 -34.14 10.34
N ASP A 70 -29.03 -33.24 10.41
CA ASP A 70 -29.21 -32.16 9.44
C ASP A 70 -28.56 -30.85 9.89
N ALA A 71 -27.84 -30.87 11.02
CA ALA A 71 -27.10 -29.72 11.52
C ALA A 71 -25.70 -29.64 10.84
N PRO A 72 -25.13 -28.43 10.67
CA PRO A 72 -23.77 -28.28 10.16
C PRO A 72 -22.76 -29.18 10.88
N LYS A 73 -21.81 -29.79 10.16
CA LYS A 73 -20.75 -30.60 10.75
C LYS A 73 -19.39 -30.13 10.30
N GLN A 74 -18.41 -30.19 11.21
CA GLN A 74 -17.02 -30.03 10.82
C GLN A 74 -16.59 -31.19 9.92
N SER A 75 -15.80 -30.90 8.88
CA SER A 75 -15.28 -31.93 7.96
C SER A 75 -14.21 -32.81 8.59
N ASN A 76 -13.61 -32.40 9.73
CA ASN A 76 -12.41 -33.00 10.32
C ASN A 76 -11.20 -33.06 9.36
N GLU A 77 -11.24 -32.29 8.27
CA GLU A 77 -10.14 -32.17 7.33
C GLU A 77 -9.24 -30.98 7.71
N PRO A 78 -7.91 -31.11 7.64
CA PRO A 78 -7.01 -29.99 7.83
C PRO A 78 -7.29 -28.90 6.79
N VAL A 79 -7.63 -27.70 7.24
CA VAL A 79 -7.90 -26.54 6.36
C VAL A 79 -6.62 -25.82 5.91
N TYR A 80 -5.46 -26.20 6.47
CA TYR A 80 -4.14 -25.71 6.08
C TYR A 80 -3.07 -26.79 6.26
N ALA A 81 -2.01 -26.70 5.45
CA ALA A 81 -0.82 -27.52 5.65
C ALA A 81 -0.06 -27.08 6.91
N PRO A 82 0.51 -28.01 7.70
CA PRO A 82 1.32 -27.65 8.86
C PRO A 82 2.57 -26.90 8.42
N LEU A 83 2.89 -25.83 9.15
CA LEU A 83 4.13 -25.06 8.95
C LEU A 83 5.07 -25.31 10.12
N GLN A 84 6.33 -25.65 9.83
CA GLN A 84 7.35 -25.79 10.85
C GLN A 84 7.78 -24.41 11.38
N ILE A 85 7.81 -24.25 12.71
CA ILE A 85 8.17 -23.00 13.38
C ILE A 85 9.29 -23.29 14.39
N HIS A 86 10.27 -22.39 14.50
CA HIS A 86 11.40 -22.48 15.42
C HIS A 86 11.67 -21.14 16.11
N GLY A 87 12.19 -21.16 17.34
CA GLY A 87 12.61 -19.95 18.05
C GLY A 87 11.65 -19.48 19.14
N TRP A 88 11.96 -18.33 19.74
CA TRP A 88 11.19 -17.73 20.83
C TRP A 88 10.15 -16.74 20.32
N THR A 89 9.00 -16.68 20.97
CA THR A 89 8.02 -15.62 20.73
C THR A 89 8.52 -14.29 21.30
N GLY A 90 8.19 -13.18 20.63
CA GLY A 90 8.61 -11.84 21.02
C GLY A 90 8.64 -10.88 19.84
N SER A 91 8.96 -9.62 20.11
CA SER A 91 9.26 -8.66 19.05
C SER A 91 10.68 -8.89 18.56
N HIS A 92 10.81 -9.19 17.27
CA HIS A 92 12.11 -9.43 16.65
C HIS A 92 12.43 -8.31 15.67
N GLN A 93 13.70 -7.91 15.62
CA GLN A 93 14.18 -7.03 14.56
C GLN A 93 14.19 -7.79 13.23
N TRP A 94 13.93 -7.06 12.16
CA TRP A 94 13.99 -7.62 10.81
C TRP A 94 15.40 -8.08 10.48
N GLN A 95 15.50 -9.27 9.88
CA GLN A 95 16.76 -9.71 9.31
C GLN A 95 16.97 -8.95 8.00
N GLN A 96 17.91 -8.02 7.97
CA GLN A 96 18.37 -7.41 6.73
C GLN A 96 19.26 -8.42 6.01
N HIS A 97 18.84 -8.88 4.83
CA HIS A 97 19.76 -9.63 3.97
C HIS A 97 20.69 -8.66 3.24
N PRO A 98 21.94 -9.03 2.92
CA PRO A 98 22.87 -8.18 2.18
C PRO A 98 22.33 -7.67 0.84
N GLU A 99 21.45 -8.45 0.21
CA GLU A 99 20.72 -8.14 -1.03
C GLU A 99 19.47 -7.26 -0.83
N ASP A 100 18.96 -7.15 0.40
CA ASP A 100 17.78 -6.36 0.77
C ASP A 100 18.15 -4.89 1.00
N THR A 101 18.67 -4.23 -0.04
CA THR A 101 18.69 -2.76 -0.02
C THR A 101 17.28 -2.26 -0.34
N ASP A 102 16.79 -1.29 0.42
CA ASP A 102 15.49 -0.64 0.16
C ASP A 102 15.45 0.11 -1.21
N PHE A 103 16.59 0.18 -1.90
CA PHE A 103 16.81 1.06 -3.05
C PHE A 103 17.06 0.32 -4.37
N ALA A 104 17.49 -0.95 -4.34
CA ALA A 104 17.85 -1.68 -5.56
C ALA A 104 16.67 -1.76 -6.56
N GLN A 105 15.52 -2.25 -6.10
CA GLN A 105 14.34 -2.41 -6.96
C GLN A 105 13.79 -1.05 -7.46
N ALA A 106 13.85 -0.02 -6.62
CA ALA A 106 13.44 1.33 -7.02
C ALA A 106 14.37 1.91 -8.11
N GLY A 107 15.68 1.68 -7.97
CA GLY A 107 16.67 2.06 -8.97
C GLY A 107 16.51 1.29 -10.28
N ASP A 108 16.29 -0.02 -10.21
CA ASP A 108 16.09 -0.86 -11.39
C ASP A 108 14.85 -0.43 -12.17
N LEU A 109 13.76 -0.13 -11.45
CA LEU A 109 12.56 0.41 -12.05
C LEU A 109 12.82 1.76 -12.74
N TYR A 110 13.56 2.68 -12.09
CA TYR A 110 13.91 3.97 -12.69
C TYR A 110 14.75 3.80 -13.96
N ARG A 111 15.74 2.91 -13.95
CA ARG A 111 16.60 2.63 -15.10
C ARG A 111 15.85 1.98 -16.26
N LEU A 112 14.79 1.22 -15.98
CA LEU A 112 13.93 0.59 -16.98
C LEU A 112 13.01 1.59 -17.69
N MET A 113 12.70 2.73 -17.07
CA MET A 113 11.80 3.74 -17.64
C MET A 113 12.44 4.47 -18.84
N ASP A 114 11.60 4.84 -19.81
CA ASP A 114 11.99 5.79 -20.85
C ASP A 114 12.12 7.23 -20.30
N GLU A 115 12.74 8.12 -21.06
CA GLU A 115 12.98 9.50 -20.60
C GLU A 115 11.68 10.28 -20.34
N ALA A 116 10.62 10.02 -21.08
CA ALA A 116 9.33 10.69 -20.87
C ALA A 116 8.63 10.22 -19.58
N ALA A 117 8.78 8.95 -19.22
CA ALA A 117 8.31 8.39 -17.96
C ALA A 117 9.14 8.90 -16.78
N LYS A 118 10.47 8.95 -16.90
CA LYS A 118 11.35 9.53 -15.88
C LYS A 118 10.99 10.99 -15.61
N GLU A 119 10.80 11.79 -16.65
CA GLU A 119 10.42 13.21 -16.51
C GLU A 119 9.09 13.35 -15.74
N ARG A 120 8.05 12.60 -16.12
CA ARG A 120 6.75 12.63 -15.41
C ARG A 120 6.87 12.20 -13.96
N LEU A 121 7.65 11.17 -13.67
CA LEU A 121 7.91 10.69 -12.32
C LEU A 121 8.57 11.77 -11.47
N ILE A 122 9.64 12.38 -11.99
CA ILE A 122 10.39 13.45 -11.33
C ILE A 122 9.48 14.65 -11.05
N GLN A 123 8.73 15.12 -12.05
CA GLN A 123 7.83 16.26 -11.89
C GLN A 123 6.72 15.97 -10.86
N SER A 124 6.16 14.75 -10.85
CA SER A 124 5.14 14.36 -9.88
C SER A 124 5.68 14.38 -8.45
N ILE A 125 6.88 13.84 -8.22
CA ILE A 125 7.48 13.79 -6.88
C ILE A 125 7.91 15.19 -6.44
N ALA A 126 8.52 15.97 -7.34
CA ALA A 126 8.93 17.34 -7.07
C ALA A 126 7.74 18.25 -6.76
N GLY A 127 6.59 18.04 -7.40
CA GLY A 127 5.36 18.78 -7.08
C GLY A 127 4.90 18.59 -5.63
N GLY A 128 5.03 17.38 -5.09
CA GLY A 128 4.72 17.10 -3.69
C GLY A 128 5.80 17.62 -2.73
N LEU A 129 7.07 17.29 -3.00
CA LEU A 129 8.19 17.67 -2.12
C LEU A 129 8.51 19.16 -2.14
N GLY A 130 8.23 19.86 -3.24
CA GLY A 130 8.47 21.30 -3.36
C GLY A 130 7.62 22.16 -2.42
N ALA A 131 6.47 21.64 -1.96
CA ALA A 131 5.62 22.29 -0.97
C ALA A 131 6.07 22.04 0.48
N VAL A 132 7.02 21.13 0.71
CA VAL A 132 7.54 20.83 2.05
C VAL A 132 8.39 22.00 2.54
N THR A 133 8.10 22.52 3.73
CA THR A 133 8.80 23.68 4.31
C THR A 133 10.08 23.31 5.05
N ARG A 134 10.20 22.04 5.47
CA ARG A 134 11.35 21.53 6.22
C ARG A 134 12.42 20.96 5.29
N GLN A 135 13.54 21.67 5.21
CA GLN A 135 14.66 21.27 4.35
C GLN A 135 15.25 19.90 4.73
N ASP A 136 15.31 19.57 6.02
CA ASP A 136 15.86 18.29 6.49
C ASP A 136 15.06 17.07 6.02
N ILE A 137 13.76 17.24 5.78
CA ILE A 137 12.90 16.20 5.19
C ILE A 137 13.19 16.04 3.70
N ILE A 138 13.38 17.17 2.99
CA ILE A 138 13.71 17.17 1.57
C ILE A 138 15.06 16.49 1.34
N ASP A 139 16.09 16.90 2.09
CA ASP A 139 17.45 16.37 1.96
C ASP A 139 17.48 14.85 2.20
N ARG A 140 16.75 14.38 3.22
CA ARG A 140 16.62 12.95 3.50
C ARG A 140 15.90 12.21 2.38
N SER A 141 14.82 12.77 1.86
CA SER A 141 14.06 12.17 0.76
C SER A 141 14.92 12.05 -0.50
N VAL A 142 15.58 13.14 -0.90
CA VAL A 142 16.52 13.17 -2.04
C VAL A 142 17.66 12.16 -1.84
N SER A 143 18.18 12.02 -0.61
CA SER A 143 19.21 11.03 -0.29
C SER A 143 18.76 9.59 -0.58
N TYR A 144 17.50 9.23 -0.30
CA TYR A 144 16.97 7.90 -0.63
C TYR A 144 16.90 7.67 -2.15
N PHE A 145 16.41 8.66 -2.91
CA PHE A 145 16.37 8.55 -4.38
C PHE A 145 17.77 8.49 -4.98
N ARG A 146 18.75 9.19 -4.39
CA ARG A 146 20.16 9.13 -4.80
C ARG A 146 20.80 7.78 -4.51
N GLN A 147 20.40 7.10 -3.42
CA GLN A 147 20.82 5.74 -3.13
C GLN A 147 20.25 4.72 -4.12
N ALA A 148 19.07 4.98 -4.70
CA ALA A 148 18.48 4.14 -5.74
C ALA A 148 19.14 4.35 -7.10
N ASP A 149 19.36 5.61 -7.50
CA ASP A 149 20.09 5.99 -8.70
C ASP A 149 20.59 7.44 -8.61
N ALA A 150 21.85 7.68 -9.02
CA ALA A 150 22.46 9.01 -8.91
C ALA A 150 21.79 10.05 -9.82
N ASP A 151 21.37 9.67 -11.03
CA ASP A 151 20.65 10.56 -11.95
C ASP A 151 19.27 10.89 -11.40
N TYR A 152 18.59 9.90 -10.81
CA TYR A 152 17.27 10.09 -10.21
C TYR A 152 17.30 11.14 -9.09
N GLY A 153 18.21 10.99 -8.12
CA GLY A 153 18.37 11.96 -7.03
C GLY A 153 18.72 13.36 -7.53
N ALA A 154 19.62 13.47 -8.51
CA ALA A 154 20.06 14.77 -9.04
C ALA A 154 18.95 15.52 -9.80
N ARG A 155 18.19 14.81 -10.65
CA ARG A 155 17.08 15.43 -11.39
C ARG A 155 15.95 15.86 -10.43
N LEU A 156 15.66 15.04 -9.43
CA LEU A 156 14.64 15.35 -8.43
C LEU A 156 15.00 16.60 -7.62
N GLU A 157 16.23 16.71 -7.14
CA GLU A 157 16.70 17.87 -6.38
C GLU A 157 16.55 19.17 -7.18
N LYS A 158 16.96 19.15 -8.45
CA LYS A 158 16.81 20.30 -9.35
C LYS A 158 15.34 20.67 -9.57
N ALA A 159 14.47 19.67 -9.76
CA ALA A 159 13.05 19.90 -9.96
C ALA A 159 12.38 20.50 -8.71
N ILE A 160 12.74 20.03 -7.51
CA ILE A 160 12.23 20.58 -6.24
C ILE A 160 12.63 22.06 -6.10
N GLN A 161 13.88 22.41 -6.37
CA GLN A 161 14.35 23.80 -6.31
C GLN A 161 13.57 24.70 -7.28
N ALA A 162 13.31 24.22 -8.50
CA ALA A 162 12.51 24.96 -9.47
C ALA A 162 11.07 25.18 -9.00
N VAL A 163 10.45 24.18 -8.35
CA VAL A 163 9.11 24.32 -7.76
C VAL A 163 9.11 25.33 -6.60
N GLN A 164 10.10 25.27 -5.71
CA GLN A 164 10.22 26.21 -4.59
C GLN A 164 10.44 27.65 -5.05
N ALA A 165 11.27 27.87 -6.07
CA ALA A 165 11.49 29.20 -6.65
C ALA A 165 10.17 29.77 -7.20
N LYS A 166 9.38 28.96 -7.90
CA LYS A 166 8.04 29.35 -8.38
C LYS A 166 7.09 29.68 -7.23
N ILE A 167 7.08 28.89 -6.15
CA ILE A 167 6.24 29.14 -4.97
C ILE A 167 6.62 30.46 -4.28
N ARG A 168 7.91 30.78 -4.18
CA ARG A 168 8.40 32.03 -3.59
C ARG A 168 8.12 33.27 -4.46
N GLY A 169 7.73 33.07 -5.72
CA GLY A 169 7.54 34.15 -6.69
C GLY A 169 8.84 34.64 -7.33
N ASP A 170 9.91 33.86 -7.23
CA ASP A 170 11.25 34.22 -7.72
C ASP A 170 11.44 33.96 -9.24
N ASP A 171 10.35 33.69 -10.00
CA ASP A 171 10.41 33.34 -11.43
C ASP A 171 10.80 34.55 -12.29
N THR A 172 12.09 34.87 -12.30
CA THR A 172 12.69 35.77 -13.29
C THR A 172 12.70 35.04 -14.62
N SER A 173 11.72 35.39 -15.45
CA SER A 173 11.80 35.19 -16.91
C SER A 173 13.23 35.44 -17.40
N VAL A 174 13.93 34.40 -17.82
CA VAL A 174 15.16 34.54 -18.58
C VAL A 174 14.75 35.10 -19.94
N GLN A 175 14.69 36.43 -20.02
CA GLN A 175 14.65 37.19 -21.26
C GLN A 175 15.94 36.86 -22.03
N ILE A 176 15.87 35.88 -22.92
CA ILE A 176 16.87 35.73 -23.97
C ILE A 176 16.73 36.96 -24.86
N GLY A 177 17.61 37.93 -24.63
CA GLY A 177 17.64 39.17 -25.39
C GLY A 177 17.68 38.89 -26.89
N LYS A 178 16.70 39.43 -27.62
CA LYS A 178 16.83 39.62 -29.06
C LYS A 178 17.98 40.61 -29.31
N PRO A 179 18.90 40.33 -30.24
CA PRO A 179 19.93 41.29 -30.60
C PRO A 179 19.26 42.52 -31.24
N ALA A 180 19.72 43.71 -30.85
CA ALA A 180 19.30 44.97 -31.43
C ALA A 180 19.70 45.00 -32.91
N HIS A 181 18.71 45.13 -33.80
CA HIS A 181 18.98 45.46 -35.18
C HIS A 181 19.30 46.96 -35.25
N ASP A 182 20.57 47.26 -35.50
CA ASP A 182 21.06 48.57 -35.92
C ASP A 182 20.30 49.00 -37.19
N ALA A 183 19.57 50.11 -37.07
CA ALA A 183 18.97 50.82 -38.19
C ALA A 183 19.62 52.20 -38.29
N SER A 184 20.89 52.22 -38.66
CA SER A 184 21.51 53.35 -39.34
C SER A 184 21.52 53.06 -40.85
N ARG A 185 20.69 53.80 -41.61
CA ARG A 185 21.03 54.43 -42.91
C ARG A 185 19.78 54.92 -43.67
N SER A 186 19.92 56.16 -44.14
CA SER A 186 19.19 56.94 -45.15
C SER A 186 17.73 57.24 -44.91
#